data_AF-A0A2E1S320-F1
#
_entry.id   AF-A0A2E1S320-F1
#
_cell.length_a   1.000
_cell.length_b   1.000
_cell.length_c   1.000
_cell.angle_alpha   90.00
_cell.angle_beta   90.00
_cell.angle_gamma   90.00
#
_symmetry.space_group_name_H-M   'P 1'
#
loop_
_entity.id
_entity.type
_entity.pdbx_description
1 polymer ?
#
loop_
_entity_poly.entity_id
_entity_poly.type
_entity_poly.pdbx_seq_one_letter_code
_entity_poly.pdbx_strand_id
1 'polypeptide(L)' 'MAHPKRKISKTRRDKRRTHYKATDQQIATCSSTGEAHLYHRAHWHEGKLYYRGKVLVDSTETADV' A
#
# COMPACT_ATOMS: atom_id res chain seq x y z
N MET A 1 -10.84 -33.90 -17.52
CA MET A 1 -9.97 -32.74 -17.22
C MET A 1 -8.60 -33.00 -17.82
N ALA A 2 -7.91 -31.96 -18.29
CA ALA A 2 -6.54 -32.13 -18.80
C ALA A 2 -5.59 -32.40 -17.63
N HIS A 3 -5.11 -33.63 -17.52
CA HIS A 3 -4.13 -34.02 -16.51
C HIS A 3 -2.71 -33.82 -17.06
N PRO A 4 -1.76 -33.36 -16.22
CA PRO A 4 -0.38 -33.23 -16.64
C PRO A 4 0.20 -34.62 -16.95
N LYS A 5 0.62 -34.84 -18.20
CA LYS A 5 1.25 -36.11 -18.61
C LYS A 5 2.56 -36.40 -17.88
N ARG A 6 3.28 -35.35 -17.45
CA ARG A 6 4.58 -35.45 -16.77
C ARG A 6 4.71 -34.39 -15.68
N LYS A 7 5.52 -34.71 -14.67
CA LYS A 7 5.94 -33.78 -13.62
C LYS A 7 6.75 -32.62 -14.23
N ILE A 8 6.45 -31.39 -13.81
CA ILE A 8 7.24 -30.20 -14.17
C ILE A 8 8.56 -30.24 -13.39
N SER A 9 9.69 -30.09 -14.08
CA SER A 9 11.00 -30.02 -13.42
C SER A 9 11.11 -28.80 -12.50
N LYS A 10 11.91 -28.91 -11.44
CA LYS A 10 12.14 -27.79 -10.50
C LYS A 10 12.61 -26.55 -11.26
N THR A 11 13.58 -26.71 -12.18
CA THR A 11 14.09 -25.64 -13.05
C THR A 11 12.99 -24.95 -13.86
N ARG A 12 12.05 -25.69 -14.47
CA ARG A 12 10.95 -25.09 -15.25
C ARG A 12 9.96 -24.34 -14.35
N ARG A 13 9.62 -24.91 -13.19
CA ARG A 13 8.74 -24.27 -12.21
C ARG A 13 9.36 -22.98 -11.67
N ASP A 14 10.65 -23.02 -11.36
CA ASP A 14 11.36 -21.90 -10.74
C ASP A 14 11.59 -20.78 -11.77
N LYS A 15 11.95 -21.13 -13.02
CA LYS A 15 11.96 -20.18 -14.16
C LYS A 15 10.60 -19.53 -14.43
N ARG A 16 9.49 -20.26 -14.27
CA ARG A 16 8.14 -19.66 -14.41
C ARG A 16 7.84 -18.67 -13.28
N ARG A 17 8.37 -18.89 -12.08
CA ARG A 17 8.13 -18.06 -10.89
C ARG A 17 9.08 -16.85 -10.77
N THR A 18 9.96 -16.62 -11.75
CA THR A 18 10.87 -15.46 -11.75
C THR A 18 10.09 -14.14 -11.78
N HIS A 19 9.01 -14.07 -12.54
CA HIS A 19 8.18 -12.86 -12.68
C HIS A 19 7.11 -12.70 -11.60
N TYR A 20 6.89 -13.71 -10.75
CA TYR A 20 5.98 -13.60 -9.61
C TYR A 20 6.73 -12.94 -8.46
N LYS A 21 6.69 -11.60 -8.42
CA LYS A 21 7.37 -10.74 -7.46
C LYS A 21 6.40 -9.73 -6.87
N ALA A 22 6.59 -9.38 -5.60
CA ALA A 22 5.89 -8.28 -4.99
C ALA A 22 6.44 -6.96 -5.57
N THR A 23 5.56 -6.03 -5.90
CA THR A 23 5.92 -4.67 -6.28
C THR A 23 5.90 -3.79 -5.06
N ASP A 24 6.85 -2.87 -4.93
CA ASP A 24 6.84 -1.89 -3.86
C ASP A 24 5.69 -0.90 -4.02
N GLN A 25 5.24 -0.35 -2.91
CA GLN A 25 4.21 0.69 -2.88
C GLN A 25 4.84 2.07 -3.04
N GLN A 26 4.14 2.97 -3.74
CA GLN A 26 4.58 4.36 -3.87
C GLN A 26 4.26 5.13 -2.58
N ILE A 27 5.30 5.36 -1.77
CA ILE A 27 5.22 6.11 -0.52
C ILE A 27 5.76 7.52 -0.75
N ALA A 28 5.04 8.52 -0.26
CA ALA A 28 5.44 9.92 -0.27
C ALA A 28 5.46 10.49 1.15
N THR A 29 6.27 11.51 1.38
CA THR A 29 6.32 12.23 2.65
C THR A 29 5.35 13.41 2.63
N CYS A 30 4.62 13.60 3.73
CA CYS A 30 3.76 14.76 3.91
C CYS A 30 4.61 15.98 4.24
N SER A 31 4.39 17.10 3.55
CA SER A 31 5.15 18.34 3.78
C SER A 31 4.81 19.03 5.10
N SER A 32 3.61 18.83 5.64
CA SER A 32 3.16 19.50 6.87
C SER A 32 3.47 18.72 8.15
N THR A 33 3.34 17.38 8.11
CA THR A 33 3.55 16.51 9.28
C THR A 33 4.85 15.72 9.23
N GLY A 34 5.51 15.64 8.06
CA GLY A 34 6.72 14.82 7.88
C GLY A 34 6.45 13.32 7.76
N GLU A 35 5.21 12.87 7.92
CA GLU A 35 4.87 11.44 7.90
C GLU A 35 4.83 10.83 6.50
N ALA A 36 5.17 9.54 6.44
CA ALA A 36 5.07 8.73 5.24
C ALA A 36 3.61 8.29 5.01
N HIS A 37 3.08 8.59 3.82
CA HIS A 37 1.75 8.20 3.39
C HIS A 37 1.78 7.61 1.97
N LEU A 38 0.76 6.82 1.65
CA LEU A 38 0.58 6.33 0.28
C LEU A 38 0.28 7.50 -0.66
N TYR A 39 0.93 7.51 -1.82
CA TYR A 39 0.77 8.60 -2.76
C TYR A 39 -0.70 8.75 -3.19
N HIS A 40 -1.15 10.01 -3.26
CA HIS A 40 -2.54 10.40 -3.53
C HIS A 40 -3.59 9.86 -2.54
N ARG A 41 -3.19 9.44 -1.34
CA ARG A 41 -4.11 9.07 -0.26
C ARG A 41 -4.03 10.05 0.90
N ALA A 42 -5.15 10.25 1.57
CA ALA A 42 -5.17 10.95 2.85
C ALA A 42 -4.66 10.02 3.96
N HIS A 43 -4.02 10.59 4.98
CA HIS A 43 -3.53 9.86 6.14
C HIS A 43 -3.96 10.55 7.44
N TRP A 44 -4.18 9.74 8.48
CA TRP A 44 -4.50 10.24 9.81
C TRP A 44 -3.21 10.53 10.55
N HIS A 45 -3.13 11.72 11.14
CA HIS A 45 -2.06 12.13 12.04
C HIS A 45 -2.69 12.91 13.20
N GLU A 46 -2.37 12.54 14.44
CA GLU A 46 -2.81 13.25 15.65
C GLU A 46 -4.33 13.57 15.69
N GLY A 47 -5.18 12.62 15.26
CA GLY A 47 -6.64 12.79 15.26
C GLY A 47 -7.20 13.65 14.12
N LYS A 48 -6.35 14.12 13.21
CA LYS A 48 -6.71 14.92 12.03
C LYS A 48 -6.39 14.15 10.75
N LEU A 49 -7.27 14.25 9.76
CA LEU A 49 -7.08 13.66 8.44
C LEU A 49 -6.36 14.66 7.54
N TYR A 50 -5.14 14.35 7.12
CA TYR A 50 -4.33 15.21 6.25
C TYR A 50 -4.39 14.73 4.80
N TYR A 51 -4.51 15.68 3.88
CA TYR A 51 -4.34 15.45 2.45
C TYR A 51 -3.73 16.68 1.78
N ARG A 52 -2.66 16.48 1.01
CA ARG A 52 -1.95 17.56 0.28
C ARG A 52 -1.58 18.75 1.18
N GLY A 53 -1.15 18.46 2.42
CA GLY A 53 -0.74 19.47 3.41
C GLY A 53 -1.87 20.25 4.08
N LYS A 54 -3.14 19.89 3.83
CA LYS A 54 -4.32 20.49 4.47
C LYS A 54 -5.01 19.49 5.39
N VAL A 55 -5.61 19.99 6.46
CA VAL A 55 -6.53 19.21 7.31
C VAL A 55 -7.88 19.13 6.60
N LEU A 56 -8.41 17.92 6.46
CA LEU A 56 -9.65 17.63 5.75
C LEU A 56 -10.78 17.25 6.72
N VAL A 57 -10.44 16.54 7.80
CA VAL A 57 -11.35 16.20 8.90
C VAL A 57 -10.61 16.43 10.20
N ASP A 58 -11.25 17.10 11.15
CA ASP A 58 -10.82 17.16 12.54
C ASP A 58 -11.79 16.33 13.37
N SER A 59 -11.36 15.13 13.77
CA SER A 59 -12.21 14.24 14.59
C SER A 59 -12.13 14.58 16.07
N THR A 60 -11.27 15.52 16.47
CA THR A 60 -11.16 15.94 17.87
C THR A 60 -12.39 16.74 18.30
N GLU A 61 -12.96 17.55 17.40
CA GLU A 61 -14.17 18.36 17.70
C GLU A 61 -15.45 17.50 17.87
N THR A 62 -15.50 16.31 17.27
CA THR A 62 -16.69 15.44 17.37
C THR A 62 -16.79 14.63 18.66
N ALA A 63 -15.74 14.61 19.49
CA ALA A 63 -15.72 13.87 20.75
C ALA A 63 -16.26 14.68 21.95
N ASP A 64 -16.47 15.99 21.77
CA ASP A 64 -16.89 16.94 22.82
C ASP A 64 -18.38 17.37 22.73
N VAL A 65 -19.20 16.66 21.95
CA VAL A 65 -20.67 16.85 21.83
C VAL A 65 -21.41 15.55 22.09
#